data_AF-A0A7J5AIU9-F1
#
_entry.id   AF-A0A7J5AIU9-F1
#
_cell.length_a   1.000
_cell.length_b   1.000
_cell.length_c   1.000
_cell.angle_alpha   90.00
_cell.angle_beta   90.00
_cell.angle_gamma   90.00
#
_symmetry.space_group_name_H-M   'P 1'
#
loop_
_entity.id
_entity.type
_entity.pdbx_description
1 polymer ?
#
loop_
_entity_poly.entity_id
_entity_poly.type
_entity_poly.pdbx_seq_one_letter_code
_entity_poly.pdbx_strand_id
1 'polypeptide(L)'
;MKKYLIITLLALISCSSNEDSHEIKDITIVTGIKLINDFGLEIGRLGNPNGLFYKKEKDQNDPSKYVKNKIVTMYPIPAVNIFKLASQKNILKVWVLKGQSTNVFKNVVFEDYLTNDLYTTNEVINKAIEEIKPTKLTNSLTINASKFENGLYRVFVELEGGEIYWENTYIGDYNNDFESINYWK
;
A
#
# COMPACT_ATOMS: atom_id res chain seq x y z
N MET A 1 46.27 51.60 22.30
CA MET A 1 45.06 51.46 21.45
C MET A 1 44.90 49.98 21.11
N LYS A 2 43.81 49.36 21.57
CA LYS A 2 43.50 47.92 21.41
C LYS A 2 43.07 47.65 19.98
N LYS A 3 43.70 46.68 19.30
CA LYS A 3 43.23 46.11 18.03
C LYS A 3 42.36 44.90 18.35
N TYR A 4 41.06 45.01 18.10
CA TYR A 4 40.14 43.88 18.18
C TYR A 4 40.23 43.09 16.88
N LEU A 5 40.74 41.86 16.97
CA LEU A 5 40.69 40.87 15.91
C LEU A 5 39.26 40.29 15.91
N ILE A 6 38.45 40.66 14.92
CA ILE A 6 37.11 40.07 14.72
C ILE A 6 37.31 38.68 14.12
N ILE A 7 37.02 37.66 14.92
CA ILE A 7 36.95 36.26 14.47
C ILE A 7 35.58 36.08 13.81
N THR A 8 35.56 36.04 12.48
CA THR A 8 34.36 35.71 11.70
C THR A 8 34.08 34.21 11.84
N LEU A 9 33.13 33.86 12.70
CA LEU A 9 32.61 32.52 12.86
C LEU A 9 31.73 32.19 11.64
N LEU A 10 32.31 31.54 10.62
CA LEU A 10 31.53 30.89 9.57
C LEU A 10 30.81 29.70 10.18
N ALA A 11 29.55 29.90 10.56
CA ALA A 11 28.61 28.81 10.75
C ALA A 11 28.39 28.12 9.40
N LEU A 12 29.11 27.03 9.17
CA LEU A 12 28.75 26.05 8.16
C LEU A 12 27.44 25.42 8.64
N ILE A 13 26.33 26.00 8.21
CA ILE A 13 25.03 25.37 8.23
C ILE A 13 25.15 24.19 7.27
N SER A 14 25.54 23.04 7.80
CA SER A 14 25.43 21.75 7.12
C SER A 14 23.93 21.53 6.90
N CYS A 15 23.46 21.93 5.72
CA CYS A 15 22.16 21.54 5.21
C CYS A 15 22.26 20.04 4.88
N SER A 16 22.03 19.18 5.87
CA SER A 16 21.70 17.78 5.60
C SER A 16 20.27 17.79 5.07
N SER A 17 20.10 17.98 3.77
CA SER A 17 18.89 17.50 3.12
C SER A 17 18.92 15.99 3.29
N ASN A 18 18.20 15.51 4.30
CA ASN A 18 17.74 14.13 4.34
C ASN A 18 16.83 13.99 3.11
N GLU A 19 17.41 13.70 1.96
CA GLU A 19 16.65 13.13 0.86
C GLU A 19 16.13 11.81 1.41
N ASP A 20 14.84 11.75 1.69
CA ASP A 20 14.15 10.52 2.06
C ASP A 20 14.42 9.51 0.95
N SER A 21 15.42 8.64 1.16
CA SER A 21 15.79 7.61 0.20
C SER A 21 14.69 6.55 0.24
N HIS A 22 13.67 6.76 -0.57
CA HIS A 22 12.59 5.80 -0.73
C HIS A 22 13.14 4.52 -1.39
N GLU A 23 13.05 3.40 -0.69
CA GLU A 23 13.34 2.09 -1.26
C GLU A 23 12.09 1.51 -1.93
N ILE A 24 12.24 0.91 -3.11
CA ILE A 24 11.13 0.34 -3.89
C ILE A 24 10.33 -0.74 -3.11
N LYS A 25 10.96 -1.37 -2.13
CA LYS A 25 10.39 -2.42 -1.26
C LYS A 25 9.98 -1.90 0.12
N ASP A 26 9.96 -0.59 0.34
CA ASP A 26 9.47 -0.06 1.60
C ASP A 26 7.97 -0.38 1.76
N ILE A 27 7.65 -1.00 2.90
CA ILE A 27 6.32 -1.50 3.23
C ILE A 27 5.30 -0.37 3.41
N THR A 28 5.72 0.85 3.73
CA THR A 28 4.81 2.01 3.91
C THR A 28 4.55 2.76 2.61
N ILE A 29 5.38 2.57 1.57
CA ILE A 29 5.33 3.40 0.37
C ILE A 29 4.16 3.02 -0.55
N VAL A 30 3.30 3.99 -0.85
CA VAL A 30 2.18 3.88 -1.79
C VAL A 30 2.50 4.70 -3.05
N THR A 31 2.50 4.05 -4.20
CA THR A 31 2.87 4.66 -5.50
C THR A 31 1.67 4.94 -6.40
N GLY A 32 0.48 4.57 -5.94
CA GLY A 32 -0.78 4.71 -6.63
C GLY A 32 -1.85 3.84 -5.99
N ILE A 33 -3.10 4.04 -6.40
CA ILE A 33 -4.24 3.22 -6.01
C ILE A 33 -5.02 2.77 -7.23
N LYS A 34 -5.63 1.58 -7.16
CA LYS A 34 -6.65 1.17 -8.13
C LYS A 34 -7.97 1.82 -7.74
N LEU A 35 -8.79 2.11 -8.75
CA LEU A 35 -10.16 2.56 -8.54
C LEU A 35 -11.07 1.35 -8.73
N ILE A 36 -11.70 0.90 -7.65
CA ILE A 36 -12.52 -0.31 -7.62
C ILE A 36 -13.91 0.07 -7.10
N ASN A 37 -14.95 -0.22 -7.87
CA ASN A 37 -16.32 0.11 -7.48
C ASN A 37 -16.89 -0.86 -6.42
N ASP A 38 -18.12 -0.62 -5.98
CA ASP A 38 -18.81 -1.43 -4.96
C ASP A 38 -19.06 -2.90 -5.36
N PHE A 39 -18.85 -3.25 -6.63
CA PHE A 39 -18.98 -4.60 -7.18
C PHE A 39 -17.62 -5.31 -7.34
N GLY A 40 -16.51 -4.69 -6.92
CA GLY A 40 -15.18 -5.27 -7.07
C GLY A 40 -14.59 -5.15 -8.47
N LEU A 41 -15.19 -4.33 -9.34
CA LEU A 41 -14.71 -4.09 -10.70
C LEU A 41 -13.73 -2.92 -10.71
N GLU A 42 -12.56 -3.15 -11.32
CA GLU A 42 -11.57 -2.09 -11.55
C GLU A 42 -12.07 -1.17 -12.67
N ILE A 43 -12.24 0.10 -12.34
CA ILE A 43 -12.75 1.15 -13.26
C ILE A 43 -11.68 2.17 -13.63
N GLY A 44 -10.49 2.08 -13.03
CA GLY A 44 -9.37 2.98 -13.30
C GLY A 44 -8.24 2.82 -12.30
N ARG A 45 -7.29 3.76 -12.36
CA ARG A 45 -6.14 3.84 -11.47
C ARG A 45 -5.65 5.28 -11.33
N LEU A 46 -5.05 5.60 -10.20
CA LEU A 46 -4.31 6.83 -9.95
C LEU A 46 -2.84 6.47 -9.66
N GLY A 47 -1.90 7.14 -10.30
CA GLY A 47 -0.47 6.82 -10.19
C GLY A 47 -0.11 5.44 -10.77
N ASN A 48 0.89 4.80 -10.17
CA ASN A 48 1.38 3.47 -10.55
C ASN A 48 1.24 2.50 -9.35
N PRO A 49 0.09 1.86 -9.13
CA PRO A 49 -0.19 1.12 -7.90
C PRO A 49 0.74 -0.08 -7.67
N ASN A 50 1.39 -0.15 -6.52
CA ASN A 50 2.26 -1.25 -6.10
C ASN A 50 1.56 -2.26 -5.16
N GLY A 51 0.34 -2.66 -5.52
CA GLY A 51 -0.44 -3.71 -4.83
C GLY A 51 -0.23 -5.11 -5.42
N LEU A 52 -0.29 -6.14 -4.57
CA LEU A 52 -0.19 -7.56 -4.94
C LEU A 52 -1.40 -8.35 -4.42
N PHE A 53 -2.48 -8.33 -5.19
CA PHE A 53 -3.71 -9.13 -4.95
C PHE A 53 -3.92 -10.23 -5.99
N TYR A 54 -2.92 -10.49 -6.81
CA TYR A 54 -2.90 -11.55 -7.80
C TYR A 54 -1.70 -12.46 -7.55
N LYS A 55 -1.80 -13.70 -8.04
CA LYS A 55 -0.68 -14.63 -8.11
C LYS A 55 -0.29 -14.79 -9.58
N LYS A 56 1.01 -14.73 -9.84
CA LYS A 56 1.59 -15.01 -11.16
C LYS A 56 1.81 -16.52 -11.26
N GLU A 57 1.11 -17.17 -12.16
CA GLU A 57 1.19 -18.62 -12.38
C GLU A 57 1.53 -18.90 -13.83
N LYS A 58 2.17 -20.05 -14.10
CA LYS A 58 2.41 -20.49 -15.47
C LYS A 58 1.09 -20.82 -16.14
N ASP A 59 0.91 -20.37 -17.38
CA ASP A 59 -0.24 -20.78 -18.17
C ASP A 59 -0.17 -22.30 -18.40
N GLN A 60 -1.24 -23.00 -18.06
CA GLN A 60 -1.31 -24.45 -18.18
C GLN A 60 -1.31 -24.90 -19.65
N ASN A 61 -1.78 -24.05 -20.56
CA ASN A 61 -1.82 -24.31 -22.00
C ASN A 61 -0.56 -23.84 -22.72
N ASP A 62 0.16 -22.87 -22.14
CA ASP A 62 1.41 -22.34 -22.70
C ASP A 62 2.44 -22.05 -21.59
N PRO A 63 3.30 -23.03 -21.23
CA PRO A 63 4.29 -22.87 -20.17
C PRO A 63 5.31 -21.75 -20.39
N SER A 64 5.39 -21.16 -21.61
CA SER A 64 6.22 -19.97 -21.85
C SER A 64 5.60 -18.70 -21.28
N LYS A 65 4.28 -18.69 -21.04
CA LYS A 65 3.50 -17.54 -20.57
C LYS A 65 3.18 -17.62 -19.08
N TYR A 66 2.86 -16.46 -18.52
CA TYR A 66 2.34 -16.31 -17.18
C TYR A 66 0.96 -15.66 -17.22
N VAL A 67 0.06 -16.17 -16.39
CA VAL A 67 -1.27 -15.59 -16.15
C VAL A 67 -1.35 -15.00 -14.75
N LYS A 68 -2.13 -13.93 -14.61
CA LYS A 68 -2.42 -13.29 -13.32
C LYS A 68 -3.76 -13.78 -12.81
N ASN A 69 -3.75 -14.57 -11.74
CA ASN A 69 -4.96 -15.05 -11.09
C ASN A 69 -5.26 -14.16 -9.89
N LYS A 70 -6.41 -13.48 -9.89
CA LYS A 70 -6.82 -12.62 -8.77
C LYS A 70 -7.18 -13.50 -7.57
N ILE A 71 -6.40 -13.38 -6.49
CA ILE A 71 -6.54 -14.21 -5.27
C ILE A 71 -7.36 -13.49 -4.21
N VAL A 72 -7.17 -12.18 -4.09
CA VAL A 72 -7.84 -11.30 -3.13
C VAL A 72 -8.47 -10.12 -3.89
N THR A 73 -9.62 -9.66 -3.44
CA THR A 73 -10.28 -8.45 -3.92
C THR A 73 -10.65 -7.59 -2.73
N MET A 74 -10.30 -6.30 -2.77
CA MET A 74 -10.78 -5.28 -1.84
C MET A 74 -11.66 -4.27 -2.57
N TYR A 75 -12.78 -3.89 -1.97
CA TYR A 75 -13.70 -2.94 -2.58
C TYR A 75 -14.67 -2.27 -1.57
N PRO A 76 -15.11 -1.03 -1.83
CA PRO A 76 -14.62 -0.15 -2.89
C PRO A 76 -13.20 0.36 -2.58
N ILE A 77 -12.51 0.86 -3.60
CA ILE A 77 -11.28 1.63 -3.48
C ILE A 77 -11.45 2.92 -4.32
N PRO A 78 -11.39 4.12 -3.75
CA PRO A 78 -11.28 4.44 -2.31
C PRO A 78 -12.43 3.88 -1.45
N ALA A 79 -12.17 3.75 -0.15
CA ALA A 79 -13.14 3.29 0.84
C ALA A 79 -13.74 4.46 1.62
N VAL A 80 -15.07 4.48 1.77
CA VAL A 80 -15.79 5.43 2.63
C VAL A 80 -16.42 4.66 3.79
N ASN A 81 -15.88 4.84 5.00
CA ASN A 81 -16.28 4.19 6.25
C ASN A 81 -16.17 2.65 6.30
N ILE A 82 -16.26 1.94 5.18
CA ILE A 82 -16.15 0.48 5.12
C ILE A 82 -15.41 0.07 3.85
N PHE A 83 -14.77 -1.09 3.91
CA PHE A 83 -14.37 -1.85 2.73
C PHE A 83 -14.59 -3.34 2.97
N LYS A 84 -14.74 -4.09 1.88
CA LYS A 84 -14.94 -5.53 1.87
C LYS A 84 -13.70 -6.18 1.30
N LEU A 85 -13.36 -7.33 1.86
CA LEU A 85 -12.37 -8.26 1.35
C LEU A 85 -13.07 -9.54 0.92
N ALA A 86 -12.67 -10.07 -0.23
CA ALA A 86 -13.04 -11.39 -0.71
C ALA A 86 -11.80 -12.11 -1.21
N SER A 87 -11.68 -13.40 -0.93
CA SER A 87 -10.53 -14.22 -1.30
C SER A 87 -10.91 -15.62 -1.75
N GLN A 88 -10.00 -16.30 -2.45
CA GLN A 88 -10.19 -17.69 -2.85
C GLN A 88 -9.96 -18.69 -1.70
N LYS A 89 -9.22 -18.27 -0.66
CA LYS A 89 -8.94 -19.05 0.56
C LYS A 89 -9.48 -18.35 1.80
N ASN A 90 -9.48 -19.03 2.94
CA ASN A 90 -9.85 -18.40 4.22
C ASN A 90 -8.87 -17.26 4.57
N ILE A 91 -9.41 -16.15 5.05
CA ILE A 91 -8.68 -15.02 5.60
C ILE A 91 -8.33 -15.34 7.05
N LEU A 92 -7.05 -15.25 7.41
CA LEU A 92 -6.57 -15.46 8.78
C LEU A 92 -6.43 -14.14 9.53
N LYS A 93 -5.81 -13.15 8.89
CA LYS A 93 -5.54 -11.83 9.48
C LYS A 93 -5.58 -10.75 8.41
N VAL A 94 -5.94 -9.55 8.83
CA VAL A 94 -5.84 -8.34 8.03
C VAL A 94 -5.09 -7.30 8.84
N TRP A 95 -4.13 -6.63 8.22
CA TRP A 95 -3.44 -5.49 8.82
C TRP A 95 -3.64 -4.24 8.00
N VAL A 96 -3.82 -3.12 8.68
CA VAL A 96 -3.92 -1.79 8.05
C VAL A 96 -2.70 -0.97 8.45
N LEU A 97 -1.98 -0.47 7.45
CA LEU A 97 -0.80 0.36 7.62
C LEU A 97 -1.06 1.74 7.03
N LYS A 98 -0.60 2.81 7.70
CA LYS A 98 -0.57 4.15 7.11
C LYS A 98 0.40 4.16 5.92
N GLY A 99 -0.07 4.68 4.79
CA GLY A 99 0.70 4.78 3.56
C GLY A 99 1.38 6.14 3.42
N GLN A 100 2.59 6.14 2.86
CA GLN A 100 3.33 7.34 2.46
C GLN A 100 3.33 7.41 0.94
N SER A 101 2.75 8.46 0.36
CA SER A 101 2.74 8.62 -1.09
C SER A 101 4.13 8.92 -1.62
N THR A 102 4.46 8.38 -2.80
CA THR A 102 5.63 8.81 -3.57
C THR A 102 5.35 8.72 -5.07
N ASN A 103 5.93 9.62 -5.85
CA ASN A 103 5.85 9.63 -7.32
C ASN A 103 7.14 9.16 -8.00
N VAL A 104 8.18 8.84 -7.23
CA VAL A 104 9.52 8.45 -7.74
C VAL A 104 9.45 7.19 -8.61
N PHE A 105 8.51 6.28 -8.33
CA PHE A 105 8.39 4.98 -8.99
C PHE A 105 7.33 4.93 -10.11
N LYS A 106 6.99 6.06 -10.73
CA LYS A 106 5.96 6.13 -11.78
C LYS A 106 6.20 5.24 -13.01
N ASN A 107 7.45 4.90 -13.30
CA ASN A 107 7.86 4.10 -14.46
C ASN A 107 8.30 2.67 -14.10
N VAL A 108 8.10 2.25 -12.84
CA VAL A 108 8.49 0.92 -12.37
C VAL A 108 7.47 -0.13 -12.80
N VAL A 109 7.96 -1.26 -13.29
CA VAL A 109 7.13 -2.46 -13.54
C VAL A 109 7.13 -3.30 -12.25
N PHE A 110 6.15 -3.06 -11.39
CA PHE A 110 6.12 -3.68 -10.05
C PHE A 110 5.95 -5.21 -10.10
N GLU A 111 5.39 -5.76 -11.17
CA GLU A 111 5.25 -7.20 -11.41
C GLU A 111 6.55 -8.00 -11.26
N ASP A 112 7.69 -7.35 -11.45
CA ASP A 112 9.01 -7.99 -11.38
C ASP A 112 9.59 -7.98 -9.95
N TYR A 113 9.01 -7.19 -9.05
CA TYR A 113 9.51 -6.98 -7.68
C TYR A 113 8.57 -7.51 -6.60
N LEU A 114 7.26 -7.57 -6.88
CA LEU A 114 6.25 -7.95 -5.90
C LEU A 114 6.04 -9.46 -5.89
N THR A 115 6.37 -10.08 -4.76
CA THR A 115 6.13 -11.50 -4.47
C THR A 115 5.40 -11.64 -3.13
N ASN A 116 4.71 -12.76 -2.92
CA ASN A 116 3.93 -12.98 -1.69
C ASN A 116 4.79 -13.21 -0.44
N ASP A 117 6.09 -13.45 -0.63
CA ASP A 117 7.12 -13.56 0.40
C ASP A 117 7.96 -12.27 0.54
N LEU A 118 7.59 -11.19 -0.17
CA LEU A 118 8.29 -9.91 -0.12
C LEU A 118 8.35 -9.34 1.30
N TYR A 119 7.28 -9.53 2.08
CA TYR A 119 7.16 -9.05 3.45
C TYR A 119 6.91 -10.21 4.40
N THR A 120 7.65 -10.24 5.50
CA THR A 120 7.40 -11.17 6.59
C THR A 120 6.23 -10.71 7.45
N THR A 121 5.57 -11.64 8.13
CA THR A 121 4.51 -11.33 9.09
C THR A 121 4.97 -10.34 10.16
N ASN A 122 6.21 -10.47 10.64
CA ASN A 122 6.75 -9.59 11.68
C ASN A 122 6.94 -8.15 11.18
N GLU A 123 7.40 -7.96 9.94
CA GLU A 123 7.52 -6.63 9.33
C GLU A 123 6.15 -5.95 9.21
N VAL A 124 5.13 -6.70 8.78
CA VAL A 124 3.76 -6.19 8.68
C VAL A 124 3.23 -5.80 10.06
N ILE A 125 3.35 -6.67 11.07
CA ILE A 125 2.89 -6.41 12.44
C ILE A 125 3.56 -5.17 13.02
N ASN A 126 4.88 -5.02 12.83
CA ASN A 126 5.65 -3.90 13.40
C ASN A 126 5.26 -2.53 12.83
N LYS A 127 4.59 -2.49 11.67
CA LYS A 127 4.15 -1.26 11.01
C LYS A 127 2.63 -1.06 11.04
N ALA A 128 1.88 -2.11 11.36
CA ALA A 128 0.43 -2.06 11.40
C ALA A 128 -0.08 -1.12 12.49
N ILE A 129 -1.04 -0.29 12.15
CA ILE A 129 -1.80 0.52 13.11
C ILE A 129 -3.03 -0.23 13.63
N GLU A 130 -3.43 -1.29 12.94
CA GLU A 130 -4.56 -2.13 13.28
C GLU A 130 -4.34 -3.56 12.77
N GLU A 131 -4.70 -4.53 13.60
CA GLU A 131 -4.81 -5.94 13.24
C GLU A 131 -6.26 -6.40 13.43
N ILE A 132 -6.82 -7.05 12.41
CA ILE A 132 -8.19 -7.55 12.40
C ILE A 132 -8.16 -9.06 12.17
N LYS A 133 -8.79 -9.81 13.07
CA LYS A 133 -8.93 -11.27 12.99
C LYS A 133 -10.40 -11.63 12.84
N PRO A 134 -10.78 -12.40 11.80
CA PRO A 134 -12.11 -12.99 11.72
C PRO A 134 -12.41 -13.86 12.95
N THR A 135 -13.63 -13.80 13.47
CA THR A 135 -14.06 -14.65 14.60
C THR A 135 -14.28 -16.12 14.21
N LYS A 136 -14.40 -16.39 12.92
CA LYS A 136 -14.52 -17.70 12.30
C LYS A 136 -13.82 -17.69 10.94
N LEU A 137 -13.43 -18.88 10.47
CA LEU A 137 -12.91 -19.03 9.11
C LEU A 137 -13.92 -18.49 8.09
N THR A 138 -13.43 -17.61 7.22
CA THR A 138 -14.23 -16.95 6.20
C THR A 138 -13.33 -16.56 5.05
N ASN A 139 -13.86 -16.63 3.84
CA ASN A 139 -13.23 -16.10 2.62
C ASN A 139 -13.70 -14.68 2.28
N SER A 140 -14.53 -14.08 3.15
CA SER A 140 -15.02 -12.72 2.99
C SER A 140 -15.13 -11.99 4.32
N LEU A 141 -14.80 -10.70 4.32
CA LEU A 141 -14.79 -9.89 5.53
C LEU A 141 -15.19 -8.46 5.19
N THR A 142 -16.13 -7.89 5.95
CA THR A 142 -16.42 -6.46 5.92
C THR A 142 -15.67 -5.79 7.06
N ILE A 143 -14.88 -4.78 6.75
CA ILE A 143 -14.08 -4.04 7.72
C ILE A 143 -14.68 -2.64 7.89
N ASN A 144 -14.90 -2.27 9.15
CA ASN A 144 -15.22 -0.90 9.50
C ASN A 144 -13.94 -0.04 9.49
N ALA A 145 -13.91 0.90 8.56
CA ALA A 145 -12.85 1.87 8.34
C ALA A 145 -13.16 3.27 8.92
N SER A 146 -14.32 3.48 9.55
CA SER A 146 -14.74 4.80 10.09
C SER A 146 -13.84 5.33 11.21
N LYS A 147 -13.03 4.46 11.81
CA LYS A 147 -12.07 4.83 12.85
C LYS A 147 -10.74 5.34 12.30
N PHE A 148 -10.45 5.10 11.03
CA PHE A 148 -9.23 5.56 10.40
C PHE A 148 -9.41 7.00 9.92
N GLU A 149 -8.42 7.84 10.17
CA GLU A 149 -8.40 9.19 9.64
C GLU A 149 -8.34 9.17 8.11
N ASN A 150 -8.73 10.27 7.48
CA ASN A 150 -8.58 10.45 6.04
C ASN A 150 -7.10 10.28 5.63
N GLY A 151 -6.85 9.50 4.58
CA GLY A 151 -5.50 9.32 4.06
C GLY A 151 -5.27 8.03 3.28
N LEU A 152 -4.02 7.85 2.86
CA LEU A 152 -3.56 6.64 2.18
C LEU A 152 -3.20 5.55 3.18
N TYR A 153 -3.54 4.33 2.78
CA TYR A 153 -3.27 3.12 3.54
C TYR A 153 -2.84 2.00 2.62
N ARG A 154 -2.11 1.05 3.19
CA ARG A 154 -1.89 -0.27 2.60
C ARG A 154 -2.54 -1.32 3.48
N VAL A 155 -3.34 -2.17 2.88
CA VAL A 155 -4.07 -3.23 3.56
C VAL A 155 -3.46 -4.56 3.20
N PHE A 156 -2.92 -5.26 4.20
CA PHE A 156 -2.35 -6.60 4.07
C PHE A 156 -3.36 -7.65 4.50
N VAL A 157 -3.36 -8.80 3.82
CA VAL A 157 -4.23 -9.94 4.10
C VAL A 157 -3.37 -11.20 4.12
N GLU A 158 -3.38 -11.90 5.25
CA GLU A 158 -2.82 -13.25 5.37
C GLU A 158 -3.92 -14.27 5.12
N LEU A 159 -3.67 -15.21 4.21
CA LEU A 159 -4.57 -16.30 3.88
C LEU A 159 -4.16 -17.62 4.55
N GLU A 160 -5.08 -18.56 4.60
CA GLU A 160 -4.79 -19.95 4.96
C GLU A 160 -3.74 -20.54 4.01
N GLY A 161 -2.61 -20.98 4.58
CA GLY A 161 -1.39 -21.30 3.85
C GLY A 161 -0.24 -20.33 4.11
N GLY A 162 -0.49 -19.22 4.81
CA GLY A 162 0.51 -18.26 5.27
C GLY A 162 0.92 -17.23 4.21
N GLU A 163 0.31 -17.24 3.03
CA GLU A 163 0.61 -16.27 1.98
C GLU A 163 0.04 -14.89 2.32
N ILE A 164 0.84 -13.85 2.08
CA ILE A 164 0.49 -12.46 2.33
C ILE A 164 0.26 -11.74 1.00
N TYR A 165 -0.87 -11.03 0.92
CA TYR A 165 -1.27 -10.20 -0.21
C TYR A 165 -1.58 -8.79 0.29
N TRP A 166 -1.47 -7.77 -0.56
CA TRP A 166 -1.81 -6.40 -0.16
C TRP A 166 -2.33 -5.55 -1.31
N GLU A 167 -3.05 -4.50 -0.95
CA GLU A 167 -3.50 -3.48 -1.89
C GLU A 167 -3.51 -2.11 -1.22
N ASN A 168 -3.32 -1.08 -2.03
CA ASN A 168 -3.34 0.29 -1.55
C ASN A 168 -4.77 0.84 -1.62
N THR A 169 -5.13 1.66 -0.65
CA THR A 169 -6.42 2.36 -0.64
C THR A 169 -6.27 3.75 -0.10
N TYR A 170 -7.19 4.63 -0.48
CA TYR A 170 -7.50 5.80 0.30
C TYR A 170 -8.72 5.49 1.18
N ILE A 171 -8.69 5.92 2.44
CA ILE A 171 -9.84 5.86 3.34
C ILE A 171 -10.24 7.31 3.61
N GLY A 172 -11.51 7.64 3.40
CA GLY A 172 -12.03 9.00 3.63
C GLY A 172 -12.98 9.45 2.52
N ASP A 173 -13.54 10.65 2.68
CA ASP A 173 -14.42 11.26 1.69
C ASP A 173 -13.61 11.78 0.49
N TYR A 174 -13.57 10.97 -0.57
CA TYR A 174 -12.79 11.29 -1.77
C TYR A 174 -13.46 12.32 -2.68
N ASN A 175 -14.77 12.59 -2.53
CA ASN A 175 -15.45 13.58 -3.37
C ASN A 175 -15.04 15.00 -2.97
N ASN A 176 -14.82 15.22 -1.68
CA ASN A 176 -14.37 16.51 -1.14
C ASN A 176 -12.85 16.68 -1.16
N ASP A 177 -12.11 15.61 -1.39
CA ASP A 177 -10.66 15.55 -1.21
C ASP A 177 -9.93 14.94 -2.42
N PHE A 178 -10.55 15.03 -3.61
CA PHE A 178 -10.02 14.39 -4.82
C PHE A 178 -8.57 14.79 -5.12
N GLU A 179 -8.19 16.04 -4.85
CA GLU A 179 -6.82 16.52 -5.05
C GLU A 179 -5.80 15.84 -4.12
N SER A 180 -6.14 15.47 -2.88
CA SER A 180 -5.21 14.76 -2.00
C SER A 180 -4.98 13.30 -2.44
N ILE A 181 -5.96 12.71 -3.10
CA ILE A 181 -5.90 11.33 -3.61
C ILE A 181 -5.22 11.28 -4.98
N ASN A 182 -5.27 12.40 -5.69
CA ASN A 182 -4.69 12.57 -7.00
C ASN A 182 -3.27 13.18 -6.95
N TYR A 183 -2.53 12.92 -5.86
CA TYR A 183 -1.13 13.32 -5.67
C TYR A 183 -0.21 12.98 -6.85
N TRP A 184 -0.50 11.91 -7.59
CA TRP A 184 0.34 11.38 -8.67
C TRP A 184 0.04 11.93 -10.07
N LYS A 185 -0.75 13.00 -10.20
CA LYS A 185 -0.92 13.71 -11.48
C LYS A 185 0.39 14.36 -11.95
#